data_AF-A0A9E1Q2H4-F1
#
_entry.id   AF-A0A9E1Q2H4-F1
#
_cell.length_a   1.000
_cell.length_b   1.000
_cell.length_c   1.000
_cell.angle_alpha   90.00
_cell.angle_beta   90.00
_cell.angle_gamma   90.00
#
_symmetry.space_group_name_H-M   'P 1'
#
loop_
_entity.id
_entity.type
_entity.pdbx_description
1 polymer ?
#
loop_
_entity_poly.entity_id
_entity_poly.type
_entity_poly.pdbx_seq_one_letter_code
_entity_poly.pdbx_strand_id
1 'polypeptide(L)' 'MSDKTKSSFDYEDLLTCAHGDLFGPGNAQLPLPPMLMMDRITKISNEGGAYGKGEIIAEMD' A
#
# COMPACT_ATOMS: atom_id res chain seq x y z
N MET A 1 7.82 -18.65 11.76
CA MET A 1 6.80 -17.62 11.54
C MET A 1 6.95 -17.17 10.10
N SER A 2 6.12 -17.69 9.19
CA SER A 2 6.11 -17.20 7.82
C SER A 2 5.29 -15.91 7.82
N ASP A 3 5.96 -14.77 8.02
CA ASP A 3 5.35 -13.46 7.76
C ASP A 3 5.00 -13.40 6.28
N LYS A 4 3.74 -13.71 5.96
CA LYS A 4 3.22 -13.59 4.60
C LYS A 4 2.87 -12.12 4.37
N THR A 5 3.90 -11.30 4.21
CA THR A 5 3.76 -9.88 3.86
C THR A 5 3.01 -9.77 2.54
N LYS A 6 1.87 -9.07 2.55
CA LYS A 6 1.06 -8.86 1.35
C LYS A 6 1.86 -7.98 0.38
N SER A 7 2.09 -8.46 -0.83
CA SER A 7 2.91 -7.77 -1.85
C SER A 7 2.08 -6.99 -2.87
N SER A 8 0.75 -6.96 -2.73
CA SER A 8 -0.17 -6.20 -3.56
C SER A 8 -1.43 -5.83 -2.77
N PHE A 9 -2.06 -4.71 -3.16
CA PHE A 9 -3.25 -4.16 -2.51
C PHE A 9 -4.23 -3.67 -3.57
N ASP A 10 -5.50 -4.04 -3.44
CA ASP A 10 -6.58 -3.53 -4.28
C ASP A 10 -7.18 -2.23 -3.71
N TYR A 11 -8.14 -1.64 -4.42
CA TYR A 11 -8.74 -0.37 -4.03
C TYR A 11 -9.40 -0.42 -2.64
N GLU A 12 -10.06 -1.54 -2.30
CA GLU A 12 -10.72 -1.72 -1.02
C GLU A 12 -9.71 -1.85 0.13
N ASP A 13 -8.57 -2.50 -0.12
CA ASP A 13 -7.45 -2.51 0.83
C ASP A 13 -6.91 -1.08 1.08
N LEU A 14 -6.78 -0.27 0.02
CA LEU A 14 -6.31 1.11 0.13
C LEU A 14 -7.30 2.00 0.87
N LEU A 15 -8.62 1.81 0.64
CA LEU A 15 -9.66 2.48 1.42
C LEU A 15 -9.63 2.06 2.89
N THR A 16 -9.47 0.77 3.18
CA THR A 16 -9.33 0.25 4.55
C THR A 16 -8.12 0.88 5.25
N CYS A 17 -7.03 1.09 4.51
CA CYS A 17 -5.86 1.82 4.99
C CYS A 17 -6.16 3.30 5.25
N ALA A 18 -6.90 3.97 4.36
CA ALA A 18 -7.29 5.36 4.51
C ALA A 18 -8.25 5.61 5.68
N HIS A 19 -9.11 4.63 6.00
CA HIS A 19 -9.96 4.67 7.18
C HIS A 19 -9.20 4.41 8.49
N GLY A 20 -7.95 3.94 8.42
CA GLY A 20 -7.13 3.62 9.60
C GLY A 20 -7.33 2.22 10.16
N ASP A 21 -8.09 1.38 9.47
CA ASP A 21 -8.45 0.04 9.94
C ASP A 21 -7.36 -1.00 9.61
N LEU A 22 -6.46 -0.69 8.67
CA LEU A 22 -5.41 -1.63 8.23
C LEU A 22 -4.23 -1.71 9.19
N PHE A 23 -3.77 -0.58 9.73
CA PHE A 23 -2.59 -0.52 10.60
C PHE A 23 -2.93 -0.18 12.05
N GLY A 24 -4.18 0.19 12.36
CA GLY A 24 -4.63 0.55 13.70
C GLY A 24 -4.46 2.04 14.03
N PRO A 25 -5.06 2.50 15.14
CA PRO A 25 -5.13 3.92 15.49
C PRO A 25 -3.74 4.52 15.76
N GLY A 26 -3.45 5.65 15.12
CA GLY A 26 -2.19 6.38 15.25
C GLY A 26 -1.05 5.90 14.34
N ASN A 27 -1.28 4.87 13.53
CA ASN A 27 -0.34 4.42 12.52
C ASN A 27 -0.57 5.10 11.16
N ALA A 28 0.25 4.74 10.16
CA ALA A 28 0.17 5.34 8.83
C ALA A 28 -1.23 5.13 8.22
N GLN A 29 -1.75 6.19 7.62
CA GLN A 29 -3.03 6.21 6.92
C GLN A 29 -2.81 6.80 5.54
N LEU A 30 -3.49 6.24 4.54
CA LEU A 30 -3.59 6.87 3.24
C LEU A 30 -4.61 8.02 3.28
N PRO A 31 -4.50 9.00 2.37
CA PRO A 31 -5.56 9.99 2.20
C PRO A 31 -6.85 9.32 1.73
N LEU A 32 -8.00 9.84 2.15
CA LEU A 32 -9.30 9.48 1.57
C LEU A 32 -9.49 10.18 0.21
N PRO A 33 -10.34 9.64 -0.68
CA PRO A 33 -10.80 10.36 -1.88
C PRO A 33 -11.37 11.74 -1.54
N PRO A 34 -11.12 12.78 -2.37
CA PRO A 34 -10.48 12.75 -3.69
C PRO A 34 -8.94 12.82 -3.67
N MET A 35 -8.30 12.74 -2.48
CA MET A 35 -6.83 12.80 -2.38
C MET A 35 -6.17 11.41 -2.43
N LEU A 36 -6.95 10.34 -2.55
CA LEU A 36 -6.44 9.00 -2.83
C LEU A 36 -6.07 8.93 -4.33
N MET A 37 -4.77 9.02 -4.63
CA MET A 37 -4.26 9.17 -6.00
C MET A 37 -3.76 7.85 -6.63
N MET A 38 -4.30 6.71 -6.20
CA MET A 38 -3.99 5.40 -6.76
C MET A 38 -5.14 4.43 -6.51
N ASP A 39 -5.39 3.54 -7.46
CA ASP A 39 -6.47 2.55 -7.36
C ASP A 39 -5.97 1.19 -6.89
N ARG A 40 -4.68 0.89 -7.12
CA ARG A 40 -4.06 -0.37 -6.67
C ARG A 40 -2.55 -0.26 -6.55
N ILE A 41 -1.98 -1.08 -5.66
CA ILE A 41 -0.56 -1.38 -5.59
C ILE A 41 -0.36 -2.78 -6.15
N THR A 42 0.26 -2.90 -7.32
CA THR A 42 0.50 -4.19 -7.98
C THR A 42 1.74 -4.90 -7.43
N LYS A 43 2.69 -4.15 -6.85
CA LYS A 43 3.89 -4.70 -6.22
C LYS A 43 4.39 -3.81 -5.09
N ILE A 44 4.69 -4.42 -3.93
CA ILE A 44 5.56 -3.87 -2.88
C ILE A 44 6.62 -4.91 -2.52
N SER A 45 7.87 -4.46 -2.43
CA SER A 45 9.02 -5.33 -2.15
C SER A 45 10.07 -4.59 -1.34
N ASN A 46 10.72 -5.28 -0.40
CA ASN A 46 11.88 -4.78 0.35
C ASN A 46 13.20 -4.93 -0.46
N GLU A 47 13.13 -5.61 -1.60
CA GLU A 47 14.24 -5.82 -2.53
C GLU A 47 13.93 -5.15 -3.89
N GLY A 48 14.96 -4.83 -4.68
CA GLY A 48 14.80 -4.19 -5.99
C GLY A 48 14.87 -2.66 -5.93
N GLY A 49 14.28 -2.00 -6.93
CA GLY A 49 14.39 -0.55 -7.13
C GLY A 49 15.77 -0.08 -7.58
N ALA A 50 15.88 1.22 -7.90
CA ALA A 50 17.10 1.82 -8.46
C ALA A 50 18.35 1.69 -7.55
N TYR A 51 18.14 1.47 -6.25
CA TYR A 51 19.21 1.36 -5.25
C TYR A 51 19.26 0.00 -4.55
N GLY A 52 18.46 -0.98 -4.98
CA GLY A 52 18.43 -2.31 -4.36
C GLY A 52 17.88 -2.35 -2.94
N LYS A 53 17.04 -1.37 -2.54
CA LYS A 53 16.50 -1.22 -1.17
C LYS A 53 14.97 -1.26 -1.11
N GLY A 54 14.35 -1.80 -2.14
CA GLY A 54 12.90 -1.94 -2.25
C GLY A 54 12.28 -1.05 -3.32
N GLU A 55 11.05 -1.39 -3.67
CA GLU A 55 10.26 -0.71 -4.69
C GLU A 55 8.76 -0.89 -4.46
N ILE A 56 7.98 0.06 -4.99
CA ILE A 56 6.52 0.03 -5.03
C ILE A 56 6.08 0.35 -6.46
N ILE A 57 5.15 -0.43 -6.99
CA ILE A 57 4.49 -0.20 -8.29
C ILE A 57 2.99 -0.04 -8.02
N ALA A 58 2.43 1.09 -8.45
CA ALA A 58 1.02 1.44 -8.27
C ALA A 58 0.42 1.96 -9.60
N GLU A 59 -0.89 1.83 -9.73
CA GLU A 59 -1.66 2.22 -10.90
C GLU A 59 -2.86 3.09 -10.49
N MET A 60 -3.30 3.97 -11.38
CA MET A 60 -4.48 4.82 -11.26
C MET A 60 -5.21 4.78 -12.60
N ASP A 61 -6.51 4.49 -12.58
CA ASP A 61 -7.38 4.36 -13.76
C ASP A 61 -8.24 5.61 -14.01
#